data_AF-A0A087V0D4-F1
#
_entry.id   AF-A0A087V0D4-F1
#
_cell.length_a   1.000
_cell.length_b   1.000
_cell.length_c   1.000
_cell.angle_alpha   90.00
_cell.angle_beta   90.00
_cell.angle_gamma   90.00
#
_symmetry.space_group_name_H-M   'P 1'
#
loop_
_entity.id
_entity.type
_entity.pdbx_description
1 polymer ?
#
loop_
_entity_poly.entity_id
_entity_poly.type
_entity_poly.pdbx_seq_one_letter_code
_entity_poly.pdbx_strand_id
1 'polypeptide(L)'
;MKAVLILALLGCLIAVSLAATRCTQQSDCGEDECCLDTLFFKSAFCEKRYKAGQRCVATSIYKPEKDMFYFACPCEKMYECLGKGVTENGVTFMKNPKCIMPTM
;
A
#
# COMPACT_ATOMS: atom_id res chain seq x y z
N MET A 1 21.59 -33.49 -15.30
CA MET A 1 22.09 -32.10 -15.12
C MET A 1 21.12 -31.03 -15.65
N LYS A 2 20.63 -31.13 -16.90
CA LYS A 2 19.70 -30.13 -17.48
C LYS A 2 18.32 -30.07 -16.78
N ALA A 3 17.78 -31.21 -16.35
CA ALA A 3 16.48 -31.28 -15.69
C ALA A 3 16.44 -30.62 -14.28
N VAL A 4 17.55 -30.64 -13.55
CA VAL A 4 17.67 -30.02 -12.21
C VAL A 4 17.68 -28.50 -12.32
N LEU A 5 18.36 -27.96 -13.34
CA LEU A 5 18.38 -26.53 -13.63
C LEU A 5 16.99 -26.02 -14.06
N ILE A 6 16.24 -26.81 -14.84
CA ILE A 6 14.87 -26.47 -15.26
C ILE A 6 13.90 -26.48 -14.05
N LEU A 7 14.02 -27.45 -13.14
CA LEU A 7 13.22 -27.50 -11.92
C LEU A 7 13.52 -26.33 -10.96
N ALA A 8 14.79 -25.94 -10.84
CA ALA A 8 15.19 -24.79 -10.02
C ALA A 8 14.68 -23.46 -10.61
N LEU A 9 14.71 -23.31 -11.94
CA LEU A 9 14.15 -22.15 -12.63
C LEU A 9 12.62 -22.07 -12.51
N LEU A 10 11.91 -23.20 -12.57
CA LEU A 10 10.46 -23.26 -12.36
C LEU A 10 10.07 -22.95 -10.90
N GLY A 11 10.86 -23.40 -9.91
CA GLY A 11 10.62 -23.10 -8.50
C GLY A 11 10.73 -21.61 -8.14
N CYS A 12 11.64 -20.88 -8.78
CA CYS A 12 11.79 -19.44 -8.57
C CYS A 12 10.64 -18.61 -9.18
N LEU A 13 9.94 -19.12 -10.20
CA LEU A 13 8.87 -18.41 -10.90
C LEU A 13 7.51 -18.47 -10.16
N ILE A 14 7.31 -19.44 -9.25
CA ILE A 14 6.06 -19.59 -8.50
C ILE A 14 5.94 -18.53 -7.37
N ALA A 15 7.04 -17.90 -6.97
CA ALA A 15 7.06 -16.89 -5.91
C ALA A 15 6.51 -15.50 -6.34
N VAL A 16 6.08 -15.34 -7.60
CA VAL A 16 5.59 -14.07 -8.13
C VAL A 16 4.12 -14.20 -8.57
N SER A 17 3.25 -14.70 -7.70
CA SER A 17 1.81 -14.54 -7.89
C SER A 17 1.38 -13.17 -7.38
N LEU A 18 1.55 -12.13 -8.23
CA LEU A 18 0.86 -10.84 -8.10
C LEU A 18 -0.65 -11.01 -8.39
N ALA A 19 -1.33 -11.82 -7.58
CA ALA A 19 -2.78 -11.78 -7.49
C ALA A 19 -3.09 -10.99 -6.22
N ALA A 20 -3.69 -9.81 -6.37
CA ALA A 20 -4.22 -9.03 -5.25
C ALA A 20 -5.05 -9.97 -4.36
N THR A 21 -4.45 -10.37 -3.24
CA THR A 21 -5.02 -11.41 -2.39
C THR A 21 -6.17 -10.78 -1.64
N ARG A 22 -7.34 -11.42 -1.65
CA ARG A 22 -8.48 -10.91 -0.88
C ARG A 22 -8.12 -10.91 0.59
N CYS A 23 -8.51 -9.86 1.29
CA CYS A 23 -8.29 -9.73 2.73
C CYS A 23 -9.60 -9.39 3.44
N THR A 24 -9.67 -9.76 4.71
CA THR A 24 -10.74 -9.36 5.63
C THR A 24 -10.24 -8.50 6.77
N GLN A 25 -8.94 -8.60 7.09
CA GLN A 25 -8.26 -7.84 8.12
C GLN A 25 -6.79 -7.58 7.73
N GLN A 26 -6.12 -6.65 8.42
CA GLN A 26 -4.77 -6.21 8.09
C GLN A 26 -3.71 -7.31 8.25
N SER A 27 -3.95 -8.28 9.13
CA SER A 27 -3.04 -9.42 9.35
C SER A 27 -3.10 -10.49 8.27
N ASP A 28 -4.08 -10.43 7.35
CA ASP A 28 -4.12 -11.30 6.18
C ASP A 28 -3.07 -10.91 5.12
N CYS A 29 -2.53 -9.68 5.22
CA CYS A 29 -1.59 -9.10 4.27
C CYS A 29 -0.16 -9.08 4.82
N GLY A 30 0.82 -8.95 3.91
CA GLY A 30 2.23 -8.81 4.29
C GLY A 30 2.52 -7.55 5.11
N GLU A 31 3.69 -7.52 5.75
CA GLU A 31 4.10 -6.37 6.59
C GLU A 31 4.22 -5.05 5.80
N ASP A 32 4.53 -5.15 4.51
CA ASP A 32 4.64 -4.04 3.55
C ASP A 32 3.34 -3.77 2.79
N GLU A 33 2.23 -4.40 3.20
CA GLU A 33 0.93 -4.30 2.56
C GLU A 33 -0.12 -3.70 3.50
N CYS A 34 -1.22 -3.25 2.93
CA CYS A 34 -2.42 -2.89 3.66
C CYS A 34 -3.63 -3.65 3.10
N CYS A 35 -4.56 -4.01 3.99
CA CYS A 35 -5.86 -4.50 3.54
C CYS A 35 -6.69 -3.30 3.08
N LEU A 36 -6.94 -3.19 1.79
CA LEU A 36 -7.57 -2.03 1.15
C LEU A 36 -8.99 -2.37 0.67
N ASP A 37 -9.96 -1.59 1.13
CA ASP A 37 -11.32 -1.56 0.60
C ASP A 37 -11.56 -0.22 -0.11
N THR A 38 -11.72 -0.25 -1.42
CA THR A 38 -12.00 0.96 -2.19
C THR A 38 -13.48 1.35 -2.17
N LEU A 39 -14.36 0.55 -1.54
CA LEU A 39 -15.82 0.63 -1.58
C LEU A 39 -16.45 0.42 -2.96
N PHE A 40 -15.65 0.40 -4.03
CA PHE A 40 -16.10 0.17 -5.40
C PHE A 40 -15.99 -1.31 -5.81
N PHE A 41 -15.09 -2.08 -5.18
CA PHE A 41 -14.92 -3.50 -5.45
C PHE A 41 -15.75 -4.35 -4.49
N LYS A 42 -16.10 -5.57 -4.92
CA LYS A 42 -16.91 -6.52 -4.13
C LYS A 42 -16.19 -7.06 -2.88
N SER A 43 -14.87 -6.89 -2.79
CA SER A 43 -14.05 -7.39 -1.69
C SER A 43 -12.79 -6.54 -1.53
N ALA A 44 -12.33 -6.41 -0.29
CA ALA A 44 -11.04 -5.82 0.02
C ALA A 44 -9.89 -6.72 -0.47
N PHE A 45 -8.72 -6.13 -0.71
CA PHE A 45 -7.53 -6.83 -1.18
C PHE A 45 -6.25 -6.24 -0.58
N CYS A 46 -5.22 -7.07 -0.49
CA CYS A 46 -3.89 -6.64 -0.08
C CYS A 46 -3.25 -5.80 -1.19
N GLU A 47 -2.90 -4.57 -0.84
CA GLU A 47 -2.23 -3.61 -1.72
C GLU A 47 -0.93 -3.16 -1.06
N LYS A 48 0.11 -2.90 -1.86
CA LYS A 48 1.41 -2.47 -1.35
C LYS A 48 1.32 -1.07 -0.75
N ARG A 49 1.97 -0.88 0.41
CA ARG A 49 2.15 0.45 1.01
C ARG A 49 3.09 1.30 0.15
N TYR A 50 2.93 2.62 0.25
CA TYR A 50 3.84 3.54 -0.44
C TYR A 50 5.21 3.54 0.23
N LYS A 51 6.26 3.31 -0.56
CA LYS A 51 7.65 3.29 -0.12
C LYS A 51 8.19 4.69 0.17
N ALA A 52 9.29 4.74 0.88
CA ALA A 52 10.06 5.97 1.10
C ALA A 52 10.26 6.78 -0.20
N GLY A 53 9.95 8.08 -0.15
CA GLY A 53 10.11 9.02 -1.26
C GLY A 53 9.07 8.90 -2.38
N GLN A 54 8.20 7.88 -2.37
CA GLN A 54 7.14 7.76 -3.37
C GLN A 54 6.05 8.81 -3.15
N ARG A 55 5.41 9.22 -4.25
CA ARG A 55 4.21 10.04 -4.19
C ARG A 55 3.09 9.24 -3.56
N CYS A 56 2.43 9.82 -2.57
CA CYS A 56 1.37 9.17 -1.80
C CYS A 56 0.04 9.91 -1.98
N VAL A 57 -1.04 9.27 -1.51
CA VAL A 57 -2.38 9.86 -1.51
C VAL A 57 -2.78 10.11 -0.06
N ALA A 58 -3.12 11.36 0.28
CA ALA A 58 -3.43 11.76 1.65
C ALA A 58 -4.85 11.35 2.12
N THR A 59 -5.62 10.64 1.29
CA THR A 59 -7.01 10.25 1.57
C THR A 59 -7.14 8.84 2.17
N SER A 60 -6.08 8.28 2.75
CA SER A 60 -6.12 6.98 3.41
C SER A 60 -6.90 7.08 4.73
N ILE A 61 -7.94 6.25 4.91
CA ILE A 61 -8.75 6.24 6.13
C ILE A 61 -8.68 4.86 6.78
N TYR A 62 -8.14 4.77 7.98
CA TYR A 62 -8.14 3.53 8.75
C TYR A 62 -9.49 3.28 9.43
N LYS A 63 -10.01 2.05 9.32
CA LYS A 63 -11.27 1.61 9.91
C LYS A 63 -10.99 0.54 10.98
N PRO A 64 -10.94 0.93 12.27
CA PRO A 64 -10.55 0.00 13.34
C PRO A 64 -11.54 -1.14 13.52
N GLU A 65 -12.83 -0.91 13.27
CA GLU A 65 -13.89 -1.93 13.40
C GLU A 65 -13.72 -3.11 12.44
N LYS A 66 -13.03 -2.88 11.32
CA LYS A 66 -12.80 -3.85 10.26
C LYS A 66 -11.31 -4.16 10.06
N ASP A 67 -10.43 -3.54 10.85
CA ASP A 67 -8.98 -3.65 10.73
C ASP A 67 -8.47 -3.49 9.28
N MET A 68 -8.94 -2.46 8.57
CA MET A 68 -8.61 -2.23 7.15
C MET A 68 -8.56 -0.74 6.79
N PHE A 69 -7.99 -0.44 5.62
CA PHE A 69 -7.88 0.91 5.08
C PHE A 69 -8.89 1.14 3.96
N TYR A 70 -9.46 2.34 3.91
CA TYR A 70 -10.34 2.80 2.84
C TYR A 70 -9.61 3.77 1.91
N PHE A 71 -10.00 3.73 0.63
CA PHE A 71 -9.56 4.60 -0.48
C PHE A 71 -8.09 4.47 -0.92
N ALA A 72 -7.13 4.40 0.00
CA ALA A 72 -5.72 4.23 -0.31
C ALA A 72 -4.96 3.56 0.84
N CYS A 73 -3.89 2.82 0.54
CA CYS A 73 -2.94 2.38 1.56
C CYS A 73 -2.12 3.56 2.11
N PRO A 74 -1.69 3.50 3.37
CA PRO A 74 -0.74 4.46 3.91
C PRO A 74 0.67 4.20 3.37
N CYS A 75 1.60 5.07 3.75
CA CYS A 75 3.02 4.79 3.61
C CYS A 75 3.45 3.57 4.44
N GLU A 76 4.63 3.04 4.13
CA GLU A 76 5.31 2.06 4.97
C GLU A 76 5.48 2.58 6.41
N LYS A 77 5.65 1.65 7.35
CA LYS A 77 5.88 1.99 8.76
C LYS A 77 7.03 3.00 8.87
N MET A 78 6.90 3.97 9.77
CA MET A 78 7.84 5.08 10.01
C MET A 78 7.83 6.23 8.99
N TYR A 79 7.00 6.16 7.94
CA TYR A 79 6.83 7.25 6.98
C TYR A 79 5.43 7.85 7.06
N GLU A 80 5.35 9.16 6.85
CA GLU A 80 4.09 9.88 6.75
C GLU A 80 3.95 10.51 5.36
N CYS A 81 2.70 10.60 4.89
CA CYS A 81 2.39 11.22 3.61
C CYS A 81 2.38 12.74 3.75
N LEU A 82 3.53 13.38 3.55
CA LEU A 82 3.72 14.81 3.77
C LEU A 82 4.04 15.54 2.48
N GLY A 83 3.57 16.78 2.36
CA GLY A 83 3.81 17.64 1.20
C GLY A 83 3.71 19.11 1.56
N LYS A 84 4.06 19.99 0.61
CA LYS A 84 3.92 21.44 0.83
C LYS A 84 2.44 21.80 0.79
N GLY A 85 1.91 22.39 1.86
CA GLY A 85 0.58 22.99 1.86
C GLY A 85 0.53 24.16 0.90
N VAL A 86 -0.40 24.15 -0.04
CA VAL A 86 -0.67 25.24 -0.98
C VAL A 86 -2.14 25.60 -0.86
N THR A 87 -2.41 26.89 -0.71
CA THR A 87 -3.78 27.42 -0.68
C THR A 87 -4.09 28.02 -2.05
N GLU A 88 -5.06 27.45 -2.74
CA GLU A 88 -5.61 28.02 -3.97
C GLU A 88 -7.13 28.14 -3.78
N ASN A 89 -7.71 29.28 -4.17
CA ASN A 89 -9.16 29.54 -4.06
C ASN A 89 -9.75 29.33 -2.65
N GLY A 90 -8.97 29.62 -1.60
CA GLY A 90 -9.39 29.45 -0.20
C GLY A 90 -9.38 28.01 0.30
N VAL A 91 -8.95 27.04 -0.52
CA VAL A 91 -8.79 25.64 -0.13
C VAL A 91 -7.32 25.31 0.00
N THR A 92 -6.92 24.79 1.16
CA THR A 92 -5.55 24.32 1.40
C THR A 92 -5.45 22.84 1.06
N PHE A 93 -4.54 22.48 0.15
CA PHE A 93 -4.24 21.10 -0.20
C PHE A 93 -2.73 20.83 -0.17
N MET A 94 -2.34 19.57 0.01
CA MET A 94 -0.94 19.17 -0.07
C MET A 94 -0.53 19.00 -1.54
N LYS A 95 0.44 19.78 -1.99
CA LYS A 95 1.00 19.66 -3.34
C LYS A 95 2.12 18.63 -3.36
N ASN A 96 2.00 17.64 -4.26
CA ASN A 96 2.96 16.56 -4.47
C ASN A 96 3.42 15.86 -3.17
N PRO A 97 2.47 15.36 -2.34
CA PRO A 97 2.85 14.71 -1.09
C PRO A 97 3.63 13.42 -1.37
N LYS A 98 4.61 13.15 -0.51
CA LYS A 98 5.50 12.00 -0.58
C LYS A 98 5.61 11.34 0.79
N CYS A 99 5.91 10.05 0.80
CA CYS A 99 6.25 9.34 2.02
C CYS A 99 7.63 9.77 2.50
N ILE A 100 7.67 10.57 3.56
CA ILE A 100 8.92 11.03 4.18
C ILE A 100 8.87 10.73 5.68
N MET A 101 10.04 10.54 6.27
CA MET A 101 10.14 10.34 7.70
C MET A 101 9.77 11.66 8.40
N PRO A 102 8.81 11.66 9.35
CA PRO A 102 8.50 12.86 10.10
C PRO A 102 9.74 13.24 10.93
N THR A 103 10.26 14.44 10.73
CA THR A 103 11.29 15.01 11.60
C THR A 103 10.63 15.31 12.95
N MET A 104 11.11 14.65 14.02
CA MET A 104 10.73 14.98 15.40
C MET A 104 11.14 16.39 15.78
#